data_AF-A0A958PSX0-F1
#
_entry.id   AF-A0A958PSX0-F1
#
_cell.length_a   1.000
_cell.length_b   1.000
_cell.length_c   1.000
_cell.angle_alpha   90.00
_cell.angle_beta   90.00
_cell.angle_gamma   90.00
#
_symmetry.space_group_name_H-M   'P 1'
#
loop_
_entity.id
_entity.type
_entity.pdbx_description
1 polymer ?
#
loop_
_entity_poly.entity_id
_entity_poly.type
_entity_poly.pdbx_seq_one_letter_code
_entity_poly.pdbx_strand_id
1 'polypeptide(L)'
;PFQAGGQAIARKNSKGVWEAYRDSEMQFRFSNEMENRIDNYKIFQMVNLINGEEYVGLTPLNSQNAELLRKFSESNGGAIWIRAAVDETIEAFNKGFLVVKDISPEIKSLPLSELITGELSDEGLFTQDFQFFKLGQYEGWGAKAQSGLVQFGSLGFKTYFPGSGEVVDPLAIISHEFGHTRFGHPDSGNDICGEAATVQRYENPMRLAHGYAPRKTYHVLKEKILVNVEQGQVYSSENDIASPLMPIYFALPFKENRSSYSLPISSSSIDE
;
A
#
# COMPACT_ATOMS: atom_id res chain seq x y z
N PRO A 1 -16.09 -1.78 1.92
CA PRO A 1 -14.87 -2.54 2.31
C PRO A 1 -13.64 -1.62 2.28
N PHE A 2 -13.43 -0.85 3.35
CA PHE A 2 -12.24 -0.02 3.60
C PHE A 2 -11.88 -0.15 5.08
N GLN A 3 -11.41 -1.34 5.46
CA GLN A 3 -11.09 -1.67 6.84
C GLN A 3 -9.61 -2.07 6.92
N ALA A 4 -8.97 -1.72 8.03
CA ALA A 4 -7.61 -2.06 8.40
C ALA A 4 -7.38 -3.57 8.56
N GLY A 5 -8.46 -4.38 8.48
CA GLY A 5 -8.39 -5.85 8.41
C GLY A 5 -8.11 -6.53 9.75
N GLY A 6 -8.44 -5.85 10.86
CA GLY A 6 -8.22 -6.35 12.22
C GLY A 6 -6.80 -6.11 12.72
N GLN A 7 -6.60 -6.30 14.01
CA GLN A 7 -5.29 -6.16 14.67
C GLN A 7 -4.32 -7.25 14.21
N ALA A 8 -3.05 -6.90 14.03
CA ALA A 8 -1.97 -7.87 13.89
C ALA A 8 -1.53 -8.32 15.29
N ILE A 9 -1.70 -9.60 15.60
CA ILE A 9 -1.39 -10.16 16.92
C ILE A 9 -0.39 -11.30 16.80
N ALA A 10 0.43 -11.48 17.84
CA ALA A 10 1.32 -12.63 17.97
C ALA A 10 0.87 -13.49 19.15
N ARG A 11 0.81 -14.82 18.95
CA ARG A 11 0.52 -15.80 20.01
C ARG A 11 1.58 -16.90 20.05
N LYS A 12 1.92 -17.37 21.24
CA LYS A 12 2.78 -18.55 21.39
C LYS A 12 1.99 -19.81 21.03
N ASN A 13 2.54 -20.64 20.15
CA ASN A 13 2.01 -21.96 19.84
C ASN A 13 2.29 -22.96 20.99
N SER A 14 1.89 -24.23 20.82
CA SER A 14 2.09 -25.28 21.83
C SER A 14 3.56 -25.57 22.16
N LYS A 15 4.48 -25.14 21.31
CA LYS A 15 5.94 -25.27 21.48
C LYS A 15 6.56 -24.02 22.12
N GLY A 16 5.76 -23.02 22.45
CA GLY A 16 6.23 -21.75 23.00
C GLY A 16 6.82 -20.78 21.97
N VAL A 17 6.72 -21.09 20.68
CA VAL A 17 7.21 -20.25 19.58
C VAL A 17 6.14 -19.24 19.19
N TRP A 18 6.52 -17.99 18.95
CA TRP A 18 5.61 -16.95 18.50
C TRP A 18 5.18 -17.15 17.05
N GLU A 19 3.88 -16.99 16.79
CA GLU A 19 3.28 -16.95 15.46
C GLU A 19 2.36 -15.72 15.38
N ALA A 20 2.46 -14.96 14.29
CA ALA A 20 1.66 -13.76 14.04
C ALA A 20 0.56 -14.00 13.01
N TYR A 21 -0.57 -13.34 13.19
CA TYR A 21 -1.73 -13.40 12.31
C TYR A 21 -2.67 -12.19 12.52
N ARG A 22 -3.66 -12.07 11.62
CA ARG A 22 -4.78 -11.13 11.79
C ARG A 22 -5.82 -11.73 12.71
N ASP A 23 -6.21 -10.99 13.75
CA ASP A 23 -7.32 -11.41 14.60
C ASP A 23 -8.65 -11.32 13.84
N SER A 24 -9.18 -12.46 13.41
CA SER A 24 -10.44 -12.57 12.67
C SER A 24 -11.66 -12.15 13.48
N GLU A 25 -11.62 -12.19 14.82
CA GLU A 25 -12.74 -11.76 15.68
C GLU A 25 -12.84 -10.23 15.77
N MET A 26 -11.71 -9.53 15.60
CA MET A 26 -11.65 -8.06 15.58
C MET A 26 -11.93 -7.46 14.21
N GLN A 27 -11.90 -8.24 13.12
CA GLN A 27 -12.15 -7.75 11.75
C GLN A 27 -13.54 -7.13 11.56
N PHE A 28 -14.53 -7.54 12.36
CA PHE A 28 -15.93 -7.12 12.21
C PHE A 28 -16.38 -6.08 13.24
N ARG A 29 -15.52 -5.70 14.19
CA ARG A 29 -15.87 -4.72 15.22
C ARG A 29 -15.44 -3.32 14.80
N PHE A 30 -16.37 -2.58 14.18
CA PHE A 30 -16.17 -1.18 13.81
C PHE A 30 -15.68 -0.28 14.96
N SER A 31 -15.99 -0.63 16.21
CA SER A 31 -15.58 0.13 17.39
C SER A 31 -14.06 0.25 17.56
N ASN A 32 -13.28 -0.67 16.99
CA ASN A 32 -11.82 -0.73 17.20
C ASN A 32 -11.03 -0.39 15.94
N GLU A 33 -11.69 0.07 14.87
CA GLU A 33 -11.05 0.27 13.56
C GLU A 33 -9.92 1.31 13.62
N MET A 34 -10.09 2.41 14.36
CA MET A 34 -9.04 3.42 14.49
C MET A 34 -7.85 2.90 15.29
N GLU A 35 -8.09 2.13 16.36
CA GLU A 35 -7.02 1.49 17.14
C GLU A 35 -6.22 0.51 16.27
N ASN A 36 -6.90 -0.27 15.43
CA ASN A 36 -6.26 -1.16 14.46
C ASN A 36 -5.41 -0.40 13.43
N ARG A 37 -5.89 0.76 12.93
CA ARG A 37 -5.11 1.61 12.02
C ARG A 37 -3.86 2.14 12.68
N ILE A 38 -3.98 2.63 13.91
CA ILE A 38 -2.86 3.13 14.70
C ILE A 38 -1.84 2.02 14.92
N ASP A 39 -2.29 0.82 15.31
CA ASP A 39 -1.41 -0.33 15.54
C ASP A 39 -0.69 -0.78 14.26
N ASN A 40 -1.42 -0.90 13.15
CA ASN A 40 -0.83 -1.19 11.85
C ASN A 40 0.18 -0.13 11.42
N TYR A 41 -0.13 1.16 11.65
CA TYR A 41 0.80 2.22 11.35
C TYR A 41 2.08 2.16 12.19
N LYS A 42 1.99 1.78 13.47
CA LYS A 42 3.18 1.53 14.31
C LYS A 42 4.05 0.41 13.73
N ILE A 43 3.45 -0.71 13.32
CA ILE A 43 4.19 -1.82 12.69
C ILE A 43 4.89 -1.35 11.42
N PHE A 44 4.13 -0.65 10.56
CA PHE A 44 4.65 -0.08 9.33
C PHE A 44 5.81 0.89 9.58
N GLN A 45 5.68 1.74 10.59
CA GLN A 45 6.72 2.70 10.98
C GLN A 45 8.02 2.00 11.40
N MET A 46 7.93 0.88 12.13
CA MET A 46 9.11 0.15 12.59
C MET A 46 9.83 -0.58 11.47
N VAL A 47 9.11 -1.17 10.52
CA VAL A 47 9.69 -2.12 9.54
C VAL A 47 9.86 -1.50 8.15
N ASN A 48 8.89 -0.69 7.72
CA ASN A 48 8.80 -0.21 6.34
C ASN A 48 9.36 1.20 6.16
N LEU A 49 9.48 2.03 7.20
CA LEU A 49 10.11 3.34 7.05
C LEU A 49 11.64 3.26 7.03
N ILE A 50 12.23 4.10 6.19
CA ILE A 50 13.67 4.34 6.19
C ILE A 50 14.02 5.17 7.44
N ASN A 51 14.83 4.59 8.33
CA ASN A 51 15.25 5.22 9.59
C ASN A 51 16.75 5.62 9.61
N GLY A 52 17.50 5.41 8.53
CA GLY A 52 18.94 5.70 8.45
C GLY A 52 19.55 5.43 7.07
N GLU A 53 20.88 5.22 7.01
CA GLU A 53 21.67 5.02 5.76
C GLU A 53 21.53 3.61 5.14
N GLU A 54 20.45 2.89 5.44
CA GLU A 54 20.25 1.51 4.95
C GLU A 54 20.07 1.43 3.42
N TYR A 55 19.73 2.54 2.76
CA TYR A 55 19.46 2.58 1.33
C TYR A 55 20.11 3.80 0.67
N VAL A 56 21.04 3.54 -0.25
CA VAL A 56 21.73 4.57 -1.04
C VAL A 56 20.71 5.44 -1.79
N GLY A 57 20.73 6.75 -1.55
CA GLY A 57 19.84 7.71 -2.19
C GLY A 57 18.43 7.81 -1.58
N LEU A 58 18.16 7.11 -0.48
CA LEU A 58 16.97 7.31 0.35
C LEU A 58 17.35 7.98 1.66
N THR A 59 16.49 8.89 2.08
CA THR A 59 16.58 9.53 3.39
C THR A 59 15.29 9.28 4.18
N PRO A 60 15.34 9.35 5.52
CA PRO A 60 14.14 9.34 6.33
C PRO A 60 13.16 10.44 5.92
N LEU A 61 11.87 10.21 6.15
CA LEU A 61 10.85 11.24 5.94
C LEU A 61 11.12 12.44 6.86
N ASN A 62 10.99 13.65 6.31
CA ASN A 62 10.89 14.85 7.14
C ASN A 62 9.58 14.85 7.95
N SER A 63 9.48 15.73 8.95
CA SER A 63 8.33 15.77 9.85
C SER A 63 6.99 16.03 9.15
N GLN A 64 6.99 16.82 8.08
CA GLN A 64 5.77 17.14 7.31
C GLN A 64 5.27 15.91 6.55
N ASN A 65 6.18 15.19 5.90
CA ASN A 65 5.89 13.97 5.15
C ASN A 65 5.51 12.80 6.08
N ALA A 66 6.15 12.69 7.25
CA ALA A 66 5.78 11.71 8.26
C ALA A 66 4.36 11.95 8.81
N GLU A 67 4.01 13.21 9.07
CA GLU A 67 2.66 13.59 9.51
C GLU A 67 1.62 13.36 8.40
N LEU A 68 1.97 13.62 7.15
CA LEU A 68 1.10 13.34 6.02
C LEU A 68 0.84 11.83 5.86
N LEU A 69 1.88 11.01 6.00
CA LEU A 69 1.74 9.55 5.97
C LEU A 69 0.89 9.01 7.14
N ARG A 70 1.03 9.60 8.33
CA ARG A 70 0.15 9.27 9.47
C ARG A 70 -1.31 9.59 9.17
N LYS A 71 -1.61 10.76 8.62
CA LYS A 71 -2.98 11.10 8.18
C LYS A 71 -3.48 10.16 7.09
N PHE A 72 -2.59 9.77 6.18
CA PHE A 72 -2.90 8.79 5.14
C PHE A 72 -3.32 7.45 5.76
N SER A 73 -2.55 6.91 6.72
CA SER A 73 -2.85 5.62 7.36
C SER A 73 -4.18 5.62 8.13
N GLU A 74 -4.61 6.79 8.62
CA GLU A 74 -5.89 6.98 9.31
C GLU A 74 -7.09 7.05 8.34
N SER A 75 -6.85 7.33 7.06
CA SER A 75 -7.90 7.37 6.04
C SER A 75 -8.33 5.97 5.60
N ASN A 76 -9.53 5.86 5.03
CA ASN A 76 -10.05 4.59 4.50
C ASN A 76 -9.18 4.00 3.37
N GLY A 77 -8.66 4.85 2.48
CA GLY A 77 -7.78 4.42 1.40
C GLY A 77 -6.41 3.99 1.91
N GLY A 78 -5.78 4.82 2.75
CA GLY A 78 -4.45 4.52 3.28
C GLY A 78 -4.42 3.33 4.23
N ALA A 79 -5.49 3.09 5.01
CA ALA A 79 -5.58 1.91 5.87
C ALA A 79 -5.44 0.58 5.10
N ILE A 80 -5.92 0.51 3.85
CA ILE A 80 -5.77 -0.69 3.01
C ILE A 80 -4.30 -0.91 2.64
N TRP A 81 -3.61 0.15 2.24
CA TRP A 81 -2.21 0.07 1.81
C TRP A 81 -1.28 -0.28 2.97
N ILE A 82 -1.48 0.37 4.12
CA ILE A 82 -0.71 0.08 5.33
C ILE A 82 -0.99 -1.35 5.80
N ARG A 83 -2.24 -1.82 5.72
CA ARG A 83 -2.56 -3.22 6.02
C ARG A 83 -1.77 -4.19 5.15
N ALA A 84 -1.70 -3.96 3.84
CA ALA A 84 -0.99 -4.86 2.91
C ALA A 84 0.50 -5.00 3.26
N ALA A 85 1.17 -3.90 3.58
CA ALA A 85 2.55 -3.93 4.05
C ALA A 85 2.73 -4.61 5.43
N VAL A 86 1.74 -4.45 6.32
CA VAL A 86 1.73 -5.17 7.61
C VAL A 86 1.48 -6.66 7.43
N ASP A 87 0.67 -7.08 6.44
CA ASP A 87 0.44 -8.50 6.14
C ASP A 87 1.73 -9.18 5.68
N GLU A 88 2.54 -8.52 4.85
CA GLU A 88 3.89 -8.97 4.54
C GLU A 88 4.81 -9.00 5.77
N THR A 89 4.66 -8.03 6.69
CA THR A 89 5.42 -8.01 7.94
C THR A 89 5.07 -9.21 8.84
N ILE A 90 3.81 -9.62 8.87
CA ILE A 90 3.36 -10.85 9.53
C ILE A 90 4.04 -12.08 8.91
N GLU A 91 4.11 -12.14 7.57
CA GLU A 91 4.81 -13.23 6.88
C GLU A 91 6.30 -13.26 7.24
N ALA A 92 6.97 -12.11 7.19
CA ALA A 92 8.39 -11.98 7.56
C ALA A 92 8.64 -12.41 9.02
N PHE A 93 7.77 -11.99 9.94
CA PHE A 93 7.82 -12.40 11.34
C PHE A 93 7.75 -13.93 11.48
N ASN A 94 6.78 -14.57 10.82
CA ASN A 94 6.58 -16.01 10.88
C ASN A 94 7.73 -16.82 10.24
N LYS A 95 8.50 -16.19 9.34
CA LYS A 95 9.73 -16.76 8.78
C LYS A 95 10.96 -16.55 9.67
N GLY A 96 10.83 -15.84 10.79
CA GLY A 96 11.93 -15.54 11.71
C GLY A 96 12.84 -14.41 11.25
N PHE A 97 12.38 -13.53 10.35
CA PHE A 97 13.21 -12.45 9.78
C PHE A 97 13.27 -11.18 10.63
N LEU A 98 12.46 -11.08 11.68
CA LEU A 98 12.37 -9.91 12.54
C LEU A 98 12.89 -10.22 13.94
N VAL A 99 13.62 -9.28 14.52
CA VAL A 99 14.05 -9.35 15.91
C VAL A 99 12.86 -9.14 16.84
N VAL A 100 12.77 -10.02 17.83
CA VAL A 100 11.71 -10.04 18.84
C VAL A 100 12.27 -9.51 20.15
N LYS A 101 11.50 -8.65 20.82
CA LYS A 101 11.84 -8.15 22.16
C LYS A 101 11.90 -9.29 23.17
N ASP A 102 12.73 -9.11 24.19
CA ASP A 102 12.69 -9.99 25.35
C ASP A 102 11.41 -9.70 26.16
N ILE A 103 10.46 -10.64 26.09
CA ILE A 103 9.13 -10.54 26.70
C ILE A 103 8.99 -11.69 27.69
N SER A 104 8.37 -11.41 28.84
CA SER A 104 8.11 -12.41 29.88
C SER A 104 7.57 -13.73 29.30
N PRO A 105 8.11 -14.89 29.73
CA PRO A 105 7.68 -16.20 29.23
C PRO A 105 6.19 -16.47 29.51
N GLU A 106 5.61 -15.82 30.52
CA GLU A 106 4.20 -15.94 30.93
C GLU A 106 3.22 -15.30 29.93
N ILE A 107 3.68 -14.31 29.14
CA ILE A 107 2.84 -13.65 28.13
C ILE A 107 2.65 -14.61 26.96
N LYS A 108 1.39 -14.92 26.65
CA LYS A 108 1.00 -15.87 25.59
C LYS A 108 0.48 -15.20 24.32
N SER A 109 0.07 -13.93 24.41
CA SER A 109 -0.50 -13.15 23.30
C SER A 109 -0.26 -11.67 23.53
N LEU A 110 0.06 -10.93 22.47
CA LEU A 110 0.17 -9.46 22.46
C LEU A 110 0.02 -8.91 21.03
N PRO A 111 -0.25 -7.62 20.85
CA PRO A 111 -0.14 -6.96 19.54
C PRO A 111 1.26 -7.17 18.96
N LEU A 112 1.35 -7.37 17.64
CA LEU A 112 2.64 -7.59 16.98
C LEU A 112 3.56 -6.36 17.16
N SER A 113 2.97 -5.15 17.18
CA SER A 113 3.68 -3.89 17.39
C SER A 113 4.43 -3.84 18.74
N GLU A 114 3.91 -4.53 19.75
CA GLU A 114 4.49 -4.57 21.08
C GLU A 114 5.62 -5.61 21.17
N LEU A 115 5.61 -6.62 20.28
CA LEU A 115 6.56 -7.73 20.29
C LEU A 115 7.84 -7.48 19.49
N ILE A 116 7.75 -6.84 18.32
CA ILE A 116 8.91 -6.65 17.43
C ILE A 116 9.72 -5.39 17.79
N THR A 117 11.01 -5.37 17.45
CA THR A 117 11.88 -4.19 17.58
C THR A 117 11.87 -3.30 16.34
N GLY A 118 11.56 -3.87 15.17
CA GLY A 118 11.72 -3.23 13.86
C GLY A 118 13.02 -3.60 13.15
N GLU A 119 13.95 -4.25 13.84
CA GLU A 119 15.22 -4.71 13.28
C GLU A 119 15.05 -6.08 12.58
N LEU A 120 15.91 -6.31 11.59
CA LEU A 120 16.02 -7.60 10.91
C LEU A 120 16.95 -8.53 11.71
N SER A 121 16.58 -9.81 11.79
CA SER A 121 17.49 -10.87 12.28
C SER A 121 18.61 -11.14 11.28
N ASP A 122 19.61 -11.94 11.66
CA ASP A 122 20.63 -12.41 10.71
C ASP A 122 19.99 -13.10 9.50
N GLU A 123 18.99 -13.96 9.72
CA GLU A 123 18.22 -14.58 8.65
C GLU A 123 17.50 -13.54 7.77
N GLY A 124 16.92 -12.50 8.38
CA GLY A 124 16.25 -11.42 7.67
C GLY A 124 17.19 -10.50 6.88
N LEU A 125 18.43 -10.32 7.32
CA LEU A 125 19.44 -9.51 6.62
C LEU A 125 19.98 -10.20 5.37
N PHE A 126 20.09 -11.52 5.39
CA PHE A 126 20.73 -12.29 4.32
C PHE A 126 19.75 -13.06 3.43
N THR A 127 18.45 -13.03 3.73
CA THR A 127 17.45 -13.67 2.88
C THR A 127 17.34 -13.01 1.51
N GLN A 128 17.33 -13.83 0.46
CA GLN A 128 16.98 -13.40 -0.90
C GLN A 128 15.50 -13.67 -1.22
N ASP A 129 14.82 -14.44 -0.37
CA ASP A 129 13.44 -14.89 -0.56
C ASP A 129 12.41 -13.84 -0.13
N PHE A 130 12.86 -12.73 0.45
CA PHE A 130 11.99 -11.70 0.97
C PHE A 130 12.57 -10.30 0.77
N GLN A 131 11.83 -9.45 0.06
CA GLN A 131 12.18 -8.04 -0.09
C GLN A 131 11.20 -7.19 0.71
N PHE A 132 11.66 -6.60 1.81
CA PHE A 132 10.83 -5.69 2.59
C PHE A 132 10.39 -4.48 1.78
N PHE A 133 9.10 -4.15 1.86
CA PHE A 133 8.58 -2.91 1.29
C PHE A 133 9.18 -1.74 2.06
N LYS A 134 9.63 -0.71 1.36
CA LYS A 134 10.22 0.48 2.02
C LYS A 134 9.51 1.76 1.62
N LEU A 135 9.53 2.73 2.52
CA LEU A 135 9.07 4.08 2.26
C LEU A 135 10.06 5.09 2.84
N GLY A 136 10.52 6.00 1.99
CA GLY A 136 11.48 7.03 2.37
C GLY A 136 11.29 8.31 1.58
N GLN A 137 12.35 9.09 1.51
CA GLN A 137 12.34 10.41 0.88
C GLN A 137 13.46 10.56 -0.15
N TYR A 138 13.21 11.37 -1.18
CA TYR A 138 14.21 11.84 -2.14
C TYR A 138 14.20 13.37 -2.25
N GLU A 139 15.23 13.95 -2.85
CA GLU A 139 15.30 15.39 -3.11
C GLU A 139 14.39 15.77 -4.28
N GLY A 140 13.29 16.50 -4.02
CA GLY A 140 12.37 16.96 -5.07
C GLY A 140 10.93 17.16 -4.59
N TRP A 141 10.02 17.33 -5.55
CA TRP A 141 8.58 17.51 -5.34
C TRP A 141 7.80 16.25 -5.70
N GLY A 142 6.69 16.01 -5.00
CA GLY A 142 5.72 14.97 -5.30
C GLY A 142 6.02 13.66 -4.60
N ALA A 143 5.68 12.56 -5.26
CA ALA A 143 6.06 11.23 -4.84
C ALA A 143 6.36 10.39 -6.08
N LYS A 144 7.02 9.24 -5.87
CA LYS A 144 7.27 8.24 -6.89
C LYS A 144 7.26 6.86 -6.27
N ALA A 145 6.92 5.85 -7.08
CA ALA A 145 6.92 4.47 -6.65
C ALA A 145 7.62 3.54 -7.64
N GLN A 146 8.01 2.39 -7.10
CA GLN A 146 8.35 1.18 -7.81
C GLN A 146 7.81 0.00 -7.00
N SER A 147 7.86 -1.21 -7.58
CA SER A 147 7.25 -2.43 -7.00
C SER A 147 7.42 -2.59 -5.47
N GLY A 148 8.62 -2.36 -4.93
CA GLY A 148 8.91 -2.51 -3.49
C GLY A 148 9.18 -1.22 -2.70
N LEU A 149 8.95 -0.03 -3.27
CA LEU A 149 9.35 1.23 -2.66
C LEU A 149 8.43 2.38 -3.04
N VAL A 150 8.08 3.21 -2.06
CA VAL A 150 7.49 4.55 -2.26
C VAL A 150 8.46 5.61 -1.75
N GLN A 151 8.61 6.71 -2.47
CA GLN A 151 9.45 7.83 -2.06
C GLN A 151 8.67 9.13 -2.11
N PHE A 152 8.73 9.92 -1.03
CA PHE A 152 8.17 11.27 -1.01
C PHE A 152 9.24 12.29 -1.36
N GLY A 153 8.85 13.36 -2.03
CA GLY A 153 9.71 14.50 -2.29
C GLY A 153 9.94 15.29 -1.01
N SER A 154 11.18 15.64 -0.72
CA SER A 154 11.56 16.46 0.44
C SER A 154 10.96 17.86 0.43
N LEU A 155 10.60 18.37 -0.75
CA LEU A 155 9.95 19.66 -0.95
C LEU A 155 8.43 19.58 -0.79
N GLY A 156 7.87 18.39 -0.58
CA GLY A 156 6.44 18.14 -0.43
C GLY A 156 5.70 18.03 -1.75
N PHE A 157 4.40 18.30 -1.74
CA PHE A 157 3.51 18.16 -2.90
C PHE A 157 3.12 19.54 -3.44
N LYS A 158 3.01 19.66 -4.77
CA LYS A 158 2.47 20.87 -5.40
C LYS A 158 0.98 21.02 -5.05
N THR A 159 0.46 22.24 -5.11
CA THR A 159 -0.96 22.54 -4.86
C THR A 159 -1.85 22.31 -6.08
N TYR A 160 -1.27 22.34 -7.29
CA TYR A 160 -1.97 22.14 -8.56
C TYR A 160 -1.12 21.35 -9.56
N PHE A 161 -1.77 20.62 -10.47
CA PHE A 161 -1.11 19.97 -11.59
C PHE A 161 -0.76 21.00 -12.68
N PRO A 162 0.52 21.14 -13.10
CA PRO A 162 0.94 22.16 -14.05
C PRO A 162 0.28 22.11 -15.44
N GLY A 163 -0.26 20.95 -15.85
CA GLY A 163 -0.88 20.76 -17.17
C GLY A 163 -2.40 21.01 -17.22
N SER A 164 -3.12 20.73 -16.13
CA SER A 164 -4.59 20.83 -16.09
C SER A 164 -5.10 21.93 -15.16
N GLY A 165 -4.26 22.46 -14.26
CA GLY A 165 -4.68 23.38 -13.21
C GLY A 165 -5.57 22.74 -12.13
N GLU A 166 -5.76 21.42 -12.16
CA GLU A 166 -6.54 20.70 -11.17
C GLU A 166 -5.82 20.73 -9.81
N VAL A 167 -6.60 20.90 -8.73
CA VAL A 167 -6.06 20.88 -7.36
C VAL A 167 -5.51 19.49 -7.03
N VAL A 168 -4.34 19.47 -6.39
CA VAL A 168 -3.71 18.26 -5.89
C VAL A 168 -4.25 17.94 -4.49
N ASP A 169 -4.70 16.71 -4.30
CA ASP A 169 -4.89 16.10 -2.98
C ASP A 169 -3.66 15.22 -2.69
N PRO A 170 -2.77 15.61 -1.75
CA PRO A 170 -1.56 14.84 -1.45
C PRO A 170 -1.85 13.40 -1.05
N LEU A 171 -2.96 13.13 -0.36
CA LEU A 171 -3.32 11.78 0.07
C LEU A 171 -3.74 10.91 -1.13
N ALA A 172 -4.37 11.51 -2.14
CA ALA A 172 -4.69 10.83 -3.38
C ALA A 172 -3.42 10.52 -4.20
N ILE A 173 -2.43 11.42 -4.23
CA ILE A 173 -1.13 11.15 -4.86
C ILE A 173 -0.43 9.99 -4.14
N ILE A 174 -0.43 9.97 -2.81
CA ILE A 174 0.16 8.85 -2.07
C ILE A 174 -0.56 7.54 -2.44
N SER A 175 -1.89 7.54 -2.51
CA SER A 175 -2.64 6.35 -2.93
C SER A 175 -2.33 5.93 -4.37
N HIS A 176 -2.09 6.88 -5.27
CA HIS A 176 -1.66 6.63 -6.64
C HIS A 176 -0.31 5.91 -6.66
N GLU A 177 0.68 6.42 -5.92
CA GLU A 177 2.01 5.80 -5.83
C GLU A 177 1.95 4.39 -5.24
N PHE A 178 1.17 4.16 -4.18
CA PHE A 178 0.94 2.80 -3.68
C PHE A 178 0.32 1.88 -4.74
N GLY A 179 -0.50 2.42 -5.64
CA GLY A 179 -1.05 1.71 -6.80
C GLY A 179 0.00 1.16 -7.76
N HIS A 180 1.19 1.76 -7.83
CA HIS A 180 2.33 1.29 -8.64
C HIS A 180 3.25 0.31 -7.91
N THR A 181 2.93 -0.05 -6.67
CA THR A 181 3.69 -1.05 -5.91
C THR A 181 3.16 -2.45 -6.19
N ARG A 182 3.84 -3.48 -5.68
CA ARG A 182 3.38 -4.88 -5.72
C ARG A 182 2.06 -5.11 -5.00
N PHE A 183 1.64 -4.19 -4.13
CA PHE A 183 0.32 -4.24 -3.48
C PHE A 183 -0.81 -3.81 -4.42
N GLY A 184 -0.49 -3.06 -5.47
CA GLY A 184 -1.42 -2.57 -6.48
C GLY A 184 -1.24 -3.29 -7.82
N HIS A 185 -0.91 -2.52 -8.85
CA HIS A 185 -0.60 -2.99 -10.19
C HIS A 185 0.77 -2.44 -10.61
N PRO A 186 1.89 -3.12 -10.32
CA PRO A 186 3.22 -2.55 -10.55
C PRO A 186 3.52 -2.22 -12.02
N ASP A 187 2.92 -2.97 -12.95
CA ASP A 187 3.11 -2.74 -14.39
C ASP A 187 2.42 -1.47 -14.90
N SER A 188 1.52 -0.87 -14.10
CA SER A 188 0.76 0.32 -14.50
C SER A 188 1.59 1.60 -14.57
N GLY A 189 2.79 1.65 -13.99
CA GLY A 189 3.66 2.84 -14.06
C GLY A 189 4.50 2.94 -15.33
N ASN A 190 4.41 1.93 -16.21
CA ASN A 190 5.30 1.81 -17.38
C ASN A 190 4.75 2.49 -18.64
N ASP A 191 3.45 2.80 -18.66
CA ASP A 191 2.81 3.45 -19.80
C ASP A 191 1.66 4.37 -19.37
N ILE A 192 1.26 5.26 -20.28
CA ILE A 192 0.26 6.28 -20.01
C ILE A 192 -1.16 5.72 -19.75
N CYS A 193 -1.47 4.53 -20.28
CA CYS A 193 -2.77 3.89 -20.07
C CYS A 193 -2.82 3.28 -18.66
N GLY A 194 -1.71 2.70 -18.21
CA GLY A 194 -1.51 2.24 -16.84
C GLY A 194 -1.61 3.39 -15.84
N GLU A 195 -0.94 4.52 -16.09
CA GLU A 195 -1.04 5.72 -15.27
C GLU A 195 -2.50 6.19 -15.14
N ALA A 196 -3.22 6.29 -16.26
CA ALA A 196 -4.64 6.65 -16.25
C ALA A 196 -5.51 5.61 -15.50
N ALA A 197 -5.21 4.32 -15.62
CA ALA A 197 -5.89 3.28 -14.86
C ALA A 197 -5.61 3.40 -13.36
N THR A 198 -4.39 3.76 -12.95
CA THR A 198 -4.03 4.04 -11.54
C THR A 198 -4.78 5.26 -11.02
N VAL A 199 -4.90 6.32 -11.83
CA VAL A 199 -5.75 7.48 -11.48
C VAL A 199 -7.19 7.03 -11.25
N GLN A 200 -7.76 6.26 -12.17
CA GLN A 200 -9.15 5.81 -12.06
C GLN A 200 -9.38 4.91 -10.84
N ARG A 201 -8.46 3.97 -10.58
CA ARG A 201 -8.61 2.92 -9.56
C ARG A 201 -8.22 3.36 -8.15
N TYR A 202 -7.26 4.28 -8.02
CA TYR A 202 -6.63 4.59 -6.74
C TYR A 202 -6.64 6.08 -6.39
N GLU A 203 -6.30 6.97 -7.33
CA GLU A 203 -6.30 8.41 -7.06
C GLU A 203 -7.73 8.94 -6.90
N ASN A 204 -8.61 8.70 -7.89
CA ASN A 204 -9.96 9.26 -7.94
C ASN A 204 -10.86 8.84 -6.77
N PRO A 205 -10.87 7.55 -6.33
CA PRO A 205 -11.62 7.18 -5.14
C PRO A 205 -11.18 7.94 -3.89
N MET A 206 -9.89 8.22 -3.76
CA MET A 206 -9.34 8.99 -2.65
C MET A 206 -9.72 10.47 -2.75
N ARG A 207 -9.59 11.07 -3.94
CA ARG A 207 -10.02 12.45 -4.22
C ARG A 207 -11.49 12.66 -3.84
N LEU A 208 -12.36 11.76 -4.30
CA LEU A 208 -13.80 11.82 -4.02
C LEU A 208 -14.10 11.70 -2.53
N ALA A 209 -13.39 10.82 -1.81
CA ALA A 209 -13.54 10.66 -0.37
C ALA A 209 -13.15 11.92 0.42
N HIS A 210 -12.26 12.76 -0.13
CA HIS A 210 -11.83 14.03 0.47
C HIS A 210 -12.55 15.27 -0.09
N GLY A 211 -13.57 15.09 -0.93
CA GLY A 211 -14.35 16.19 -1.49
C GLY A 211 -13.68 16.91 -2.68
N TYR A 212 -12.67 16.30 -3.29
CA TYR A 212 -12.03 16.81 -4.50
C TYR A 212 -12.75 16.30 -5.74
N ALA A 213 -12.79 17.12 -6.79
CA ALA A 213 -13.23 16.66 -8.11
C ALA A 213 -12.30 15.54 -8.61
N PRO A 214 -12.84 14.48 -9.25
CA PRO A 214 -12.01 13.43 -9.82
C PRO A 214 -11.15 14.02 -10.93
N ARG A 215 -9.92 13.50 -11.05
CA ARG A 215 -9.02 13.82 -12.15
C ARG A 215 -9.54 13.17 -13.41
N LYS A 216 -9.85 14.00 -14.41
CA LYS A 216 -10.45 13.54 -15.67
C LYS A 216 -9.43 13.33 -16.76
N THR A 217 -8.28 14.01 -16.64
CA THR A 217 -7.23 13.94 -17.64
C THR A 217 -5.87 13.63 -17.03
N TYR A 218 -5.09 12.85 -17.77
CA TYR A 218 -3.67 12.64 -17.48
C TYR A 218 -2.84 13.19 -18.63
N HIS A 219 -1.82 14.00 -18.30
CA HIS A 219 -1.00 14.72 -19.27
C HIS A 219 0.45 14.24 -19.17
N VAL A 220 1.00 13.76 -20.28
CA VAL A 220 2.45 13.54 -20.42
C VAL A 220 3.02 14.66 -21.29
N LEU A 221 3.51 15.72 -20.64
CA LEU A 221 3.96 16.96 -21.33
C LEU A 221 5.07 16.71 -22.34
N LYS A 222 5.94 15.72 -22.08
CA LYS A 222 7.07 15.39 -22.97
C LYS A 222 6.61 14.76 -24.29
N GLU A 223 5.51 14.01 -24.24
CA GLU A 223 5.00 13.24 -25.37
C GLU A 223 3.82 13.93 -26.06
N LYS A 224 3.32 15.02 -25.48
CA LYS A 224 2.13 15.74 -25.95
C LYS A 224 0.94 14.79 -26.09
N ILE A 225 0.74 13.94 -25.08
CA ILE A 225 -0.36 12.97 -25.02
C ILE A 225 -1.28 13.33 -23.85
N LEU A 226 -2.58 13.25 -24.13
CA LEU A 226 -3.68 13.42 -23.20
C LEU A 226 -4.47 12.12 -23.11
N VAL A 227 -4.73 11.63 -21.90
CA VAL A 227 -5.67 10.51 -21.70
C VAL A 227 -6.90 11.00 -20.95
N ASN A 228 -8.08 10.74 -21.49
CA ASN A 228 -9.34 10.87 -20.76
C ASN A 228 -9.51 9.62 -19.88
N VAL A 229 -9.39 9.85 -18.58
CA VAL A 229 -9.40 8.81 -17.53
C VAL A 229 -10.77 8.15 -17.42
N GLU A 230 -11.86 8.88 -17.66
CA GLU A 230 -13.23 8.34 -17.58
C GLU A 230 -13.54 7.44 -18.77
N GLN A 231 -13.08 7.82 -19.96
CA GLN A 231 -13.42 7.13 -21.21
C GLN A 231 -12.35 6.13 -21.67
N GLY A 232 -11.16 6.13 -21.05
CA GLY A 232 -10.03 5.32 -21.52
C GLY A 232 -9.62 5.68 -22.95
N GLN A 233 -9.66 6.97 -23.30
CA GLN A 233 -9.35 7.45 -24.65
C GLN A 233 -8.06 8.25 -24.65
N VAL A 234 -7.19 7.98 -25.62
CA VAL A 234 -5.91 8.69 -25.82
C VAL A 234 -6.04 9.69 -26.96
N TYR A 235 -5.59 10.91 -26.73
CA TYR A 235 -5.55 12.00 -27.70
C TYR A 235 -4.11 12.54 -27.81
N SER A 236 -3.74 12.98 -29.02
CA SER A 236 -2.58 13.85 -29.20
C SER A 236 -2.96 15.27 -28.77
N SER A 237 -2.08 15.95 -28.03
CA SER A 237 -2.24 17.35 -27.63
C SER A 237 -1.66 18.33 -28.67
N GLU A 238 -1.30 17.87 -29.88
CA GLU A 238 -0.77 18.72 -30.96
C GLU A 238 -1.84 19.27 -31.92
N ASN A 239 -3.03 18.67 -31.95
CA ASN A 239 -4.12 19.11 -32.80
C ASN A 239 -5.34 19.36 -31.94
N ASP A 240 -5.90 20.57 -31.97
CA ASP A 240 -7.18 20.96 -31.37
C ASP A 240 -8.41 20.19 -31.93
N ILE A 241 -8.18 19.05 -32.58
CA ILE A 241 -9.18 18.13 -33.11
C ILE A 241 -8.90 16.76 -32.50
N ALA A 242 -9.61 16.49 -31.41
CA ALA A 242 -9.62 15.25 -30.66
C ALA A 242 -10.06 14.06 -31.55
N SER A 243 -9.12 13.45 -32.28
CA SER A 243 -9.32 12.15 -32.90
C SER A 243 -8.84 11.08 -31.93
N PRO A 244 -9.71 10.18 -31.44
CA PRO A 244 -9.29 9.12 -30.53
C PRO A 244 -8.27 8.22 -31.24
N LEU A 245 -7.07 8.10 -30.68
CA LEU A 245 -6.00 7.31 -31.30
C LEU A 245 -6.29 5.80 -31.21
N MET A 246 -6.84 5.34 -30.07
CA MET A 246 -7.42 4.00 -29.87
C MET A 246 -8.36 3.99 -28.64
N PRO A 247 -9.40 3.13 -28.59
CA PRO A 247 -10.12 2.81 -27.36
C PRO A 247 -9.27 1.89 -26.46
N ILE A 248 -9.10 2.26 -25.18
CA ILE A 248 -8.50 1.38 -24.17
C ILE A 248 -9.62 0.51 -23.58
N TYR A 249 -9.58 -0.79 -23.85
CA TYR A 249 -10.35 -1.73 -23.04
C TYR A 249 -9.63 -1.87 -21.69
N PHE A 250 -10.20 -1.30 -20.63
CA PHE A 250 -9.81 -1.61 -19.26
C PHE A 250 -10.13 -3.09 -19.01
N ALA A 251 -9.21 -3.99 -19.37
CA ALA A 251 -9.32 -5.38 -18.98
C ALA A 251 -9.23 -5.43 -17.45
N LEU A 252 -10.39 -5.59 -16.80
CA LEU A 252 -10.43 -6.20 -15.48
C LEU A 252 -9.89 -7.62 -15.64
N PRO A 253 -8.94 -8.02 -14.78
CA PRO A 253 -9.39 -9.00 -13.82
C PRO A 253 -8.89 -8.66 -12.42
N PHE A 254 -9.87 -8.52 -11.52
CA PHE A 254 -9.70 -9.01 -10.16
C PHE A 254 -9.34 -10.51 -10.29
N LYS A 255 -8.06 -10.88 -10.24
CA LYS A 255 -7.74 -12.18 -9.66
C LYS A 255 -7.98 -11.99 -8.17
N GLU A 256 -9.21 -12.31 -7.74
CA GLU A 256 -9.41 -12.67 -6.34
C GLU A 256 -8.39 -13.76 -6.05
N ASN A 257 -7.32 -13.41 -5.34
CA ASN A 257 -6.49 -14.40 -4.67
C ASN A 257 -7.34 -14.96 -3.53
N ARG A 258 -8.33 -15.79 -3.87
CA ARG A 258 -8.92 -16.74 -2.93
C ARG A 258 -7.85 -17.78 -2.71
N SER A 259 -6.99 -17.55 -1.71
CA SER A 259 -6.32 -18.67 -1.08
C SER A 259 -7.41 -19.64 -0.62
N SER A 260 -7.19 -20.89 -0.98
CA SER A 260 -7.95 -22.09 -0.67
C SER A 260 -8.71 -22.05 0.66
N TYR A 261 -10.03 -21.89 0.57
CA TYR A 261 -10.93 -22.49 1.56
C TYR A 261 -11.15 -23.95 1.16
N SER A 262 -10.39 -24.85 1.77
CA SER A 262 -10.75 -26.26 1.83
C SER A 262 -11.90 -26.43 2.80
N LEU A 263 -13.10 -26.66 2.27
CA LEU A 263 -14.25 -27.14 3.05
C LEU A 263 -14.17 -28.67 3.21
N PRO A 264 -14.73 -29.23 4.29
CA PRO A 264 -14.48 -30.59 4.71
C PRO A 264 -15.17 -31.61 3.80
N ILE A 265 -14.46 -32.72 3.59
CA ILE A 265 -14.96 -33.94 2.96
C ILE A 265 -16.20 -34.41 3.75
N SER A 266 -17.39 -34.33 3.15
CA SER A 266 -18.53 -35.12 3.61
C SER A 266 -18.46 -36.49 2.95
N SER A 267 -18.06 -37.49 3.72
CA SER A 267 -18.29 -38.89 3.39
C SER A 267 -19.79 -39.17 3.40
N SER A 268 -20.36 -39.42 2.23
CA SER A 268 -21.63 -40.16 2.10
C SER A 268 -21.42 -41.29 1.10
N SER A 269 -21.26 -42.48 1.66
CA SER A 269 -21.57 -43.76 1.06
C SER A 269 -22.91 -43.72 0.31
N ILE A 270 -22.92 -44.18 -0.94
CA ILE A 270 -24.08 -44.83 -1.53
C ILE A 270 -23.54 -46.03 -2.33
N ASP A 271 -23.79 -47.20 -1.77
CA ASP A 271 -23.93 -48.47 -2.48
C ASP A 271 -25.12 -48.37 -3.45
N GLU A 272 -24.91 -48.75 -4.71
CA GLU A 272 -25.72 -49.69 -5.54
C GLU A 272 -25.25 -49.64 -7.01
#